data_AF-A0A182VUZ4-F1
#
_entry.id   AF-A0A182VUZ4-F1
#
_cell.length_a   1.000
_cell.length_b   1.000
_cell.length_c   1.000
_cell.angle_alpha   90.00
_cell.angle_beta   90.00
_cell.angle_gamma   90.00
#
_symmetry.space_group_name_H-M   'P 1'
#
loop_
_entity.id
_entity.type
_entity.pdbx_description
1 polymer ?
#
loop_
_entity_poly.entity_id
_entity_poly.type
_entity_poly.pdbx_seq_one_letter_code
_entity_poly.pdbx_strand_id
1 'polypeptide(L)'
;MAPTPLKVLSVLLLLAISGSECNPFFGNNYVIPQGARLANAANVVVRNLDAAQAQVRTYLINPTASEFLRAGATGLRDYVGNTTLVMGQMFREVAQVAVDRTTAPAVVFTRLTLAVQGVPQWNRNLSQSLDVLRQAFNYDANSNTASYLESLRNSFAKNVQDLSEVLGRLGDAILSVAGQPLNTQQFLQVVSANGTLQQLQDVVESVVRLSADYSTSVTTLVAAVRAANDFQTRSYSLLRTNQASINTNVDRYSSASNSSFYRFLTAADSLFTHLKDTNESFVFRWPLLFSPAVHDKLNLLNHSIDHLTANLLQRTATVTLNLQNTSALFKEGNNPLSYLRDEADLYTRVMMDVLNGENFCATGFVTSFNALPAQVTSLVAACLNEQTNLESQGATQLVSLANSFLRPYVTAIYGRLNICFQQPFDKMTECLDNIVETIDFRGKFFLLDLASQLFFEQVQQELPTCNDRVLEYVRNSGLREACQIYGYLN
;
A
#
# COMPACT_ATOMS: atom_id res chain seq x y z
N MET A 1 48.22 37.60 -27.49
CA MET A 1 48.12 38.62 -26.43
C MET A 1 46.79 38.46 -25.71
N ALA A 2 46.82 37.95 -24.49
CA ALA A 2 45.84 38.12 -23.42
C ALA A 2 46.56 37.63 -22.15
N PRO A 3 46.78 38.49 -21.13
CA PRO A 3 47.61 38.14 -19.98
C PRO A 3 46.81 37.36 -18.93
N THR A 4 47.51 36.42 -18.30
CA THR A 4 47.07 35.47 -17.27
C THR A 4 46.62 36.11 -15.94
N PRO A 5 45.53 35.64 -15.30
CA PRO A 5 44.99 36.19 -14.05
C PRO A 5 45.79 35.85 -12.78
N LEU A 6 46.80 34.97 -12.89
CA LEU A 6 47.65 34.55 -11.76
C LEU A 6 48.62 35.64 -11.27
N LYS A 7 48.96 36.63 -12.11
CA LYS A 7 49.92 37.69 -11.71
C LYS A 7 49.28 38.80 -10.87
N VAL A 8 47.96 38.95 -10.88
CA VAL A 8 47.27 40.01 -10.11
C VAL A 8 47.10 39.59 -8.64
N LEU A 9 46.87 38.30 -8.38
CA LEU A 9 46.74 37.78 -7.01
C LEU A 9 48.09 37.78 -6.25
N SER A 10 49.20 37.45 -6.94
CA SER A 10 50.53 37.48 -6.33
C SER A 10 51.04 38.90 -6.08
N VAL A 11 50.66 39.88 -6.92
CA VAL A 11 51.08 41.28 -6.77
C VAL A 11 50.28 41.98 -5.65
N LEU A 12 48.99 41.65 -5.44
CA LEU A 12 48.24 42.13 -4.27
C LEU A 12 48.71 41.50 -2.95
N LEU A 13 49.20 40.26 -2.96
CA LEU A 13 49.79 39.63 -1.77
C LEU A 13 51.19 40.16 -1.44
N LEU A 14 51.98 40.55 -2.45
CA LEU A 14 53.34 41.09 -2.29
C LEU A 14 53.36 42.60 -1.98
N LEU A 15 52.38 43.38 -2.44
CA LEU A 15 52.23 44.80 -2.07
C LEU A 15 51.76 45.02 -0.63
N ALA A 16 51.28 43.97 0.05
CA ALA A 16 50.93 44.03 1.47
C ALA A 16 52.13 43.80 2.42
N ILE A 17 53.33 43.48 1.91
CA ILE A 17 54.44 42.98 2.75
C ILE A 17 55.70 43.88 2.74
N SER A 18 55.82 44.88 1.86
CA SER A 18 57.04 45.72 1.83
C SER A 18 56.79 47.18 2.20
N GLY A 19 57.04 47.53 3.47
CA GLY A 19 57.52 48.86 3.84
C GLY A 19 56.64 49.68 4.80
N SER A 20 56.66 49.34 6.10
CA SER A 20 56.80 50.34 7.18
C SER A 20 57.04 49.63 8.52
N GLU A 21 58.12 50.02 9.18
CA GLU A 21 58.51 49.59 10.51
C GLU A 21 57.52 50.06 11.60
N CYS A 22 57.48 49.29 12.70
CA CYS A 22 56.87 49.56 14.00
C CYS A 22 55.34 49.35 14.20
N ASN A 23 55.08 48.10 14.63
CA ASN A 23 54.00 47.60 15.48
C ASN A 23 52.62 47.29 14.88
N PRO A 24 52.04 46.15 15.29
CA PRO A 24 51.29 45.29 14.40
C PRO A 24 49.82 45.73 14.34
N PHE A 25 49.18 45.36 13.23
CA PHE A 25 47.77 44.99 13.21
C PHE A 25 47.37 44.44 14.59
N PHE A 26 46.44 45.12 15.26
CA PHE A 26 45.77 44.72 16.52
C PHE A 26 46.57 43.75 17.38
N GLY A 27 47.15 44.23 18.49
CA GLY A 27 47.60 43.33 19.55
C GLY A 27 46.50 42.31 19.86
N ASN A 28 46.85 41.03 19.74
CA ASN A 28 46.05 39.85 20.09
C ASN A 28 45.33 40.08 21.42
N ASN A 29 44.10 40.59 21.42
CA ASN A 29 43.15 40.66 22.55
C ASN A 29 41.92 41.52 22.17
N TYR A 30 41.27 41.22 21.05
CA TYR A 30 39.93 41.76 20.76
C TYR A 30 38.86 40.86 21.41
N VAL A 31 37.87 41.47 22.05
CA VAL A 31 36.69 40.76 22.59
C VAL A 31 35.48 41.44 22.00
N ILE A 32 34.67 40.70 21.23
CA ILE A 32 33.34 41.16 20.84
C ILE A 32 32.53 41.33 22.13
N PRO A 33 31.98 42.51 22.45
CA PRO A 33 31.04 42.70 23.54
C PRO A 33 29.90 41.71 23.34
N GLN A 34 29.60 40.90 24.36
CA GLN A 34 28.65 39.78 24.29
C GLN A 34 29.11 38.54 23.49
N GLY A 35 30.38 38.44 23.10
CA GLY A 35 30.94 37.30 22.35
C GLY A 35 30.72 35.93 23.01
N ALA A 36 30.76 35.87 24.35
CA ALA A 36 30.40 34.64 25.08
C ALA A 36 28.92 34.26 24.91
N ARG A 37 28.02 35.24 24.87
CA ARG A 37 26.57 35.03 24.67
C ARG A 37 26.28 34.63 23.22
N LEU A 38 26.88 35.30 22.25
CA LEU A 38 26.83 34.96 20.82
C LEU A 38 27.34 33.53 20.56
N ALA A 39 28.50 33.17 21.14
CA ALA A 39 29.06 31.83 21.02
C ALA A 39 28.16 30.77 21.67
N ASN A 40 27.59 31.06 22.83
CA ASN A 40 26.64 30.16 23.49
C ASN A 40 25.40 29.94 22.62
N ALA A 41 24.80 31.00 22.08
CA ALA A 41 23.63 30.91 21.20
C ALA A 41 23.93 30.09 19.93
N ALA A 42 25.05 30.38 19.25
CA ALA A 42 25.48 29.64 18.08
C ALA A 42 25.77 28.15 18.38
N ASN A 43 26.39 27.86 19.52
CA ASN A 43 26.61 26.48 19.97
C ASN A 43 25.30 25.74 20.27
N VAL A 44 24.28 26.42 20.80
CA VAL A 44 22.95 25.82 20.99
C VAL A 44 22.30 25.48 19.65
N VAL A 45 22.41 26.35 18.64
CA VAL A 45 21.92 26.05 17.29
C VAL A 45 22.58 24.80 16.73
N VAL A 46 23.92 24.72 16.82
CA VAL A 46 24.68 23.54 16.37
C VAL A 46 24.22 22.28 17.09
N ARG A 47 24.08 22.32 18.42
CA ARG A 47 23.60 21.16 19.21
C ARG A 47 22.21 20.70 18.77
N ASN A 48 21.29 21.61 18.48
CA ASN A 48 19.95 21.25 18.01
C ASN A 48 19.98 20.60 16.61
N LEU A 49 20.80 21.13 15.69
CA LEU A 49 20.98 20.55 14.36
C LEU A 49 21.65 19.18 14.40
N ASP A 50 22.65 19.01 15.27
CA ASP A 50 23.34 17.73 15.48
C ASP A 50 22.40 16.71 16.15
N ALA A 51 21.55 17.15 17.09
CA ALA A 51 20.53 16.30 17.69
C ALA A 51 19.54 15.78 16.64
N ALA A 52 19.04 16.64 15.76
CA ALA A 52 18.17 16.24 14.65
C ALA A 52 18.86 15.22 13.72
N GLN A 53 20.13 15.45 13.38
CA GLN A 53 20.91 14.53 12.57
C GLN A 53 21.12 13.17 13.27
N ALA A 54 21.38 13.18 14.57
CA ALA A 54 21.50 11.97 15.37
C ALA A 54 20.20 11.17 15.39
N GLN A 55 19.04 11.84 15.51
CA GLN A 55 17.73 11.19 15.46
C GLN A 55 17.53 10.43 14.16
N VAL A 56 17.82 11.09 13.04
CA VAL A 56 17.67 10.51 11.71
C VAL A 56 18.68 9.38 11.45
N ARG A 57 19.96 9.55 11.83
CA ARG A 57 20.96 8.49 11.63
C ARG A 57 20.71 7.25 12.48
N THR A 58 20.23 7.44 13.71
CA THR A 58 20.13 6.36 14.70
C THR A 58 18.79 5.64 14.61
N TYR A 59 17.70 6.37 14.41
CA TYR A 59 16.35 5.84 14.56
C TYR A 59 15.57 5.74 13.25
N LEU A 60 15.95 6.51 12.22
CA LEU A 60 15.39 6.36 10.89
C LEU A 60 16.16 5.27 10.14
N ILE A 61 15.95 4.02 10.52
CA ILE A 61 16.41 2.85 9.74
C ILE A 61 15.56 2.77 8.47
N ASN A 62 16.11 2.29 7.34
CA ASN A 62 15.38 2.19 6.08
C ASN A 62 14.06 1.41 6.28
N PRO A 63 12.89 2.07 6.19
CA PRO A 63 11.63 1.38 6.32
C PRO A 63 11.46 0.44 5.13
N THR A 64 10.91 -0.74 5.41
CA THR A 64 10.78 -1.84 4.44
C THR A 64 9.32 -2.13 4.10
N ALA A 65 8.37 -1.53 4.84
CA ALA A 65 6.95 -1.81 4.67
C ALA A 65 6.39 -1.28 3.34
N SER A 66 6.90 -0.15 2.84
CA SER A 66 6.48 0.42 1.55
C SER A 66 7.55 1.29 0.90
N GLU A 67 7.39 1.47 -0.41
CA GLU A 67 8.27 2.31 -1.21
C GLU A 67 8.15 3.79 -0.83
N PHE A 68 6.94 4.29 -0.53
CA PHE A 68 6.77 5.70 -0.16
C PHE A 68 7.41 6.01 1.19
N LEU A 69 7.28 5.13 2.20
CA LEU A 69 7.99 5.32 3.47
C LEU A 69 9.50 5.31 3.27
N ARG A 70 10.01 4.43 2.40
CA ARG A 70 11.45 4.37 2.07
C ARG A 70 11.93 5.65 1.37
N ALA A 71 11.16 6.14 0.41
CA ALA A 71 11.46 7.38 -0.30
C ALA A 71 11.43 8.57 0.65
N GLY A 72 10.39 8.69 1.48
CA GLY A 72 10.27 9.78 2.46
C GLY A 72 11.33 9.73 3.55
N ALA A 73 11.70 8.54 4.03
CA ALA A 73 12.82 8.39 4.96
C ALA A 73 14.16 8.82 4.33
N THR A 74 14.37 8.53 3.05
CA THR A 74 15.56 8.97 2.31
C THR A 74 15.55 10.49 2.12
N GLY A 75 14.42 11.05 1.67
CA GLY A 75 14.24 12.50 1.55
C GLY A 75 14.47 13.24 2.87
N LEU A 76 14.02 12.67 4.00
CA LEU A 76 14.25 13.23 5.33
C LEU A 76 15.74 13.17 5.73
N ARG A 77 16.44 12.08 5.42
CA ARG A 77 17.90 11.97 5.63
C ARG A 77 18.65 13.05 4.87
N ASP A 78 18.30 13.26 3.61
CA ASP A 78 18.97 14.23 2.76
C ASP A 78 18.64 15.65 3.23
N TYR A 79 17.38 15.93 3.53
CA TYR A 79 16.92 17.22 4.06
C TYR A 79 17.67 17.59 5.35
N VAL A 80 17.71 16.65 6.31
CA VAL A 80 18.37 16.88 7.61
C VAL A 80 19.88 16.91 7.48
N GLY A 81 20.45 15.99 6.71
CA GLY A 81 21.90 15.91 6.49
C GLY A 81 22.45 17.18 5.84
N ASN A 82 21.77 17.71 4.83
CA ASN A 82 22.21 18.92 4.12
C ASN A 82 22.06 20.17 5.00
N THR A 83 20.97 20.27 5.75
CA THR A 83 20.75 21.37 6.70
C THR A 83 21.79 21.37 7.82
N THR A 84 22.02 20.23 8.47
CA THR A 84 23.03 20.14 9.53
C THR A 84 24.45 20.36 9.00
N LEU A 85 24.76 19.94 7.77
CA LEU A 85 26.06 20.19 7.16
C LEU A 85 26.31 21.69 6.96
N VAL A 86 25.42 22.37 6.23
CA VAL A 86 25.66 23.77 5.82
C VAL A 86 25.38 24.75 6.96
N MET A 87 24.21 24.66 7.60
CA MET A 87 23.87 25.56 8.71
C MET A 87 24.73 25.26 9.94
N GLY A 88 24.97 23.99 10.24
CA GLY A 88 25.82 23.61 11.37
C GLY A 88 27.27 24.07 11.21
N GLN A 89 27.82 24.08 9.98
CA GLN A 89 29.14 24.66 9.72
C GLN A 89 29.12 26.18 9.90
N MET A 90 28.11 26.87 9.37
CA MET A 90 27.98 28.32 9.51
C MET A 90 27.93 28.75 10.99
N PHE A 91 27.08 28.12 11.81
CA PHE A 91 26.97 28.47 13.23
C PHE A 91 28.18 28.02 14.06
N ARG A 92 28.89 26.96 13.65
CA ARG A 92 30.19 26.62 14.26
C ARG A 92 31.23 27.71 14.02
N GLU A 93 31.31 28.24 12.80
CA GLU A 93 32.19 29.37 12.49
C GLU A 93 31.80 30.62 13.30
N VAL A 94 30.51 30.94 13.40
CA VAL A 94 30.00 32.03 14.27
C VAL A 94 30.45 31.84 15.73
N ALA A 95 30.31 30.62 16.27
CA ALA A 95 30.71 30.33 17.64
C ALA A 95 32.22 30.47 17.87
N GLN A 96 33.05 29.97 16.94
CA GLN A 96 34.51 30.07 17.02
C GLN A 96 34.97 31.52 16.95
N VAL A 97 34.45 32.27 15.99
CA VAL A 97 34.77 33.69 15.78
C VAL A 97 34.38 34.55 16.98
N ALA A 98 33.23 34.27 17.61
CA ALA A 98 32.71 35.06 18.71
C ALA A 98 33.60 35.06 19.97
N VAL A 99 34.49 34.05 20.11
CA VAL A 99 35.44 33.94 21.23
C VAL A 99 36.91 34.02 20.78
N ASP A 100 37.17 34.26 19.49
CA ASP A 100 38.52 34.40 18.98
C ASP A 100 39.14 35.71 19.46
N ARG A 101 40.26 35.59 20.19
CA ARG A 101 41.02 36.72 20.75
C ARG A 101 42.34 36.95 20.04
N THR A 102 42.70 36.06 19.12
CA THR A 102 44.05 35.95 18.55
C THR A 102 44.11 36.31 17.08
N THR A 103 42.98 36.20 16.37
CA THR A 103 42.92 36.52 14.95
C THR A 103 42.55 37.99 14.74
N ALA A 104 43.16 38.63 13.75
CA ALA A 104 42.83 40.00 13.38
C ALA A 104 41.34 40.12 12.97
N PRO A 105 40.61 41.17 13.44
CA PRO A 105 39.18 41.32 13.17
C PRO A 105 38.80 41.18 11.69
N ALA A 106 39.54 41.81 10.77
CA ALA A 106 39.25 41.72 9.34
C ALA A 106 39.23 40.26 8.80
N VAL A 107 40.12 39.41 9.31
CA VAL A 107 40.18 37.99 8.93
C VAL A 107 39.01 37.21 9.53
N VAL A 108 38.67 37.51 10.78
CA VAL A 108 37.53 36.93 11.52
C VAL A 108 36.21 37.19 10.78
N PHE A 109 35.95 38.42 10.35
CA PHE A 109 34.73 38.75 9.60
C PHE A 109 34.73 38.20 8.18
N THR A 110 35.88 38.13 7.51
CA THR A 110 36.00 37.46 6.20
C THR A 110 35.62 35.98 6.29
N ARG A 111 36.04 35.27 7.35
CA ARG A 111 35.63 33.87 7.58
C ARG A 111 34.12 33.73 7.75
N LEU A 112 33.48 34.62 8.51
CA LEU A 112 32.02 34.62 8.66
C LEU A 112 31.30 34.86 7.33
N THR A 113 31.76 35.82 6.52
CA THR A 113 31.18 36.09 5.21
C THR A 113 31.31 34.88 4.28
N LEU A 114 32.45 34.20 4.28
CA LEU A 114 32.66 32.97 3.52
C LEU A 114 31.74 31.84 3.99
N ALA A 115 31.48 31.72 5.29
CA ALA A 115 30.59 30.70 5.84
C ALA A 115 29.13 30.83 5.36
N VAL A 116 28.69 32.05 5.00
CA VAL A 116 27.35 32.31 4.46
C VAL A 116 27.23 31.96 2.96
N GLN A 117 28.34 31.89 2.21
CA GLN A 117 28.32 31.65 0.76
C GLN A 117 27.78 30.26 0.35
N GLY A 118 27.76 29.28 1.27
CA GLY A 118 27.21 27.95 1.02
C GLY A 118 25.67 27.89 1.04
N VAL A 119 25.00 28.90 1.60
CA VAL A 119 23.55 28.87 1.85
C VAL A 119 22.69 28.89 0.57
N PRO A 120 23.02 29.62 -0.50
CA PRO A 120 22.26 29.56 -1.74
C PRO A 120 22.22 28.16 -2.36
N GLN A 121 23.31 27.39 -2.25
CA GLN A 121 23.36 26.01 -2.72
C GLN A 121 22.55 25.07 -1.82
N TRP A 122 22.63 25.25 -0.49
CA TRP A 122 21.76 24.55 0.46
C TRP A 122 20.27 24.72 0.13
N ASN A 123 19.83 25.96 -0.10
CA ASN A 123 18.42 26.24 -0.38
C ASN A 123 17.93 25.53 -1.66
N ARG A 124 18.75 25.50 -2.71
CA ARG A 124 18.44 24.78 -3.96
C ARG A 124 18.40 23.27 -3.77
N ASN A 125 19.35 22.71 -3.02
CA ASN A 125 19.43 21.27 -2.80
C ASN A 125 18.23 20.77 -1.97
N LEU A 126 17.76 21.55 -0.99
CA LEU A 126 16.60 21.19 -0.19
C LEU A 126 15.29 21.13 -0.98
N SER A 127 15.17 21.86 -2.10
CA SER A 127 13.98 21.76 -2.96
C SER A 127 13.76 20.34 -3.44
N GLN A 128 14.81 19.62 -3.84
CA GLN A 128 14.71 18.22 -4.29
C GLN A 128 14.25 17.30 -3.15
N SER A 129 14.82 17.45 -1.95
CA SER A 129 14.41 16.65 -0.80
C SER A 129 12.96 16.93 -0.40
N LEU A 130 12.51 18.18 -0.49
CA LEU A 130 11.13 18.58 -0.22
C LEU A 130 10.16 18.03 -1.27
N ASP A 131 10.55 17.95 -2.54
CA ASP A 131 9.73 17.33 -3.59
C ASP A 131 9.52 15.83 -3.32
N VAL A 132 10.58 15.13 -2.89
CA VAL A 132 10.47 13.71 -2.48
C VAL A 132 9.55 13.56 -1.26
N LEU A 133 9.73 14.40 -0.24
CA LEU A 133 8.87 14.39 0.95
C LEU A 133 7.41 14.71 0.59
N ARG A 134 7.19 15.64 -0.34
CA ARG A 134 5.88 16.00 -0.89
C ARG A 134 5.23 14.87 -1.66
N GLN A 135 5.97 13.99 -2.32
CA GLN A 135 5.39 12.82 -2.99
C GLN A 135 5.17 11.64 -2.02
N ALA A 136 6.08 11.49 -1.05
CA ALA A 136 6.11 10.36 -0.15
C ALA A 136 5.12 10.48 1.02
N PHE A 137 5.06 11.64 1.67
CA PHE A 137 4.33 11.84 2.93
C PHE A 137 3.02 12.57 2.76
N ASN A 138 2.77 13.15 1.60
CA ASN A 138 1.47 13.73 1.31
C ASN A 138 0.52 12.67 0.76
N TYR A 139 -0.77 12.96 0.90
CA TYR A 139 -1.86 12.14 0.42
C TYR A 139 -3.02 13.03 0.00
N ASP A 140 -3.70 12.67 -1.08
CA ASP A 140 -4.72 13.48 -1.74
C ASP A 140 -4.27 14.95 -1.93
N ALA A 141 -5.03 15.89 -1.37
CA ALA A 141 -4.72 17.32 -1.40
C ALA A 141 -3.92 17.81 -0.17
N ASN A 142 -3.71 16.95 0.83
CA ASN A 142 -3.02 17.34 2.05
C ASN A 142 -1.50 17.38 1.82
N SER A 143 -0.90 18.55 2.03
CA SER A 143 0.54 18.76 1.94
C SER A 143 1.16 19.35 3.20
N ASN A 144 0.54 19.12 4.36
CA ASN A 144 0.85 19.73 5.63
C ASN A 144 2.31 19.52 6.06
N THR A 145 2.78 18.27 6.08
CA THR A 145 4.16 17.95 6.49
C THR A 145 5.20 18.58 5.57
N ALA A 146 5.03 18.47 4.26
CA ALA A 146 5.94 19.08 3.30
C ALA A 146 5.92 20.62 3.37
N SER A 147 4.74 21.22 3.49
CA SER A 147 4.56 22.67 3.61
C SER A 147 5.17 23.23 4.89
N TYR A 148 5.06 22.48 5.99
CA TYR A 148 5.69 22.84 7.26
C TYR A 148 7.22 22.81 7.15
N LEU A 149 7.80 21.75 6.56
CA LEU A 149 9.25 21.68 6.33
C LEU A 149 9.73 22.77 5.36
N GLU A 150 8.94 23.11 4.35
CA GLU A 150 9.21 24.25 3.48
C GLU A 150 9.19 25.59 4.23
N SER A 151 8.22 25.79 5.14
CA SER A 151 8.16 26.97 6.01
C SER A 151 9.39 27.08 6.92
N LEU A 152 9.85 25.95 7.49
CA LEU A 152 11.09 25.89 8.27
C LEU A 152 12.32 26.26 7.42
N ARG A 153 12.44 25.69 6.21
CA ARG A 153 13.51 26.06 5.25
C ARG A 153 13.50 27.56 4.98
N ASN A 154 12.34 28.13 4.66
CA ASN A 154 12.20 29.54 4.33
C ASN A 154 12.55 30.44 5.54
N SER A 155 12.21 30.00 6.75
CA SER A 155 12.58 30.69 7.99
C SER A 155 14.09 30.67 8.24
N PHE A 156 14.77 29.55 7.97
CA PHE A 156 16.24 29.49 8.03
C PHE A 156 16.88 30.39 6.96
N ALA A 157 16.38 30.34 5.73
CA ALA A 157 16.87 31.17 4.63
C ALA A 157 16.76 32.67 4.97
N LYS A 158 15.64 33.10 5.54
CA LYS A 158 15.44 34.48 6.02
C LYS A 158 16.44 34.86 7.11
N ASN A 159 16.61 34.04 8.15
CA ASN A 159 17.59 34.34 9.21
C ASN A 159 19.03 34.40 8.68
N VAL A 160 19.39 33.58 7.68
CA VAL A 160 20.71 33.68 7.05
C VAL A 160 20.84 34.96 6.23
N GLN A 161 19.80 35.39 5.53
CA GLN A 161 19.81 36.67 4.84
C GLN A 161 20.01 37.82 5.83
N ASP A 162 19.25 37.84 6.93
CA ASP A 162 19.39 38.83 8.00
C ASP A 162 20.82 38.82 8.58
N LEU A 163 21.40 37.64 8.80
CA LEU A 163 22.79 37.47 9.26
C LEU A 163 23.78 38.04 8.22
N SER A 164 23.59 37.73 6.94
CA SER A 164 24.43 38.23 5.85
C SER A 164 24.42 39.75 5.76
N GLU A 165 23.25 40.38 5.92
CA GLU A 165 23.08 41.83 5.89
C GLU A 165 23.80 42.49 7.07
N VAL A 166 23.67 41.92 8.27
CA VAL A 166 24.38 42.41 9.47
C VAL A 166 25.90 42.25 9.32
N LEU A 167 26.36 41.11 8.80
CA LEU A 167 27.78 40.87 8.53
C LEU A 167 28.35 41.81 7.46
N GLY A 168 27.56 42.15 6.43
CA GLY A 168 27.94 43.14 5.42
C GLY A 168 28.16 44.52 6.04
N ARG A 169 27.21 45.01 6.84
CA ARG A 169 27.33 46.30 7.55
C ARG A 169 28.53 46.33 8.51
N LEU A 170 28.79 45.23 9.20
CA LEU A 170 29.98 45.07 10.06
C LEU A 170 31.26 45.10 9.23
N GLY A 171 31.28 44.43 8.07
CA GLY A 171 32.40 44.44 7.14
C GLY A 171 32.73 45.85 6.63
N ASP A 172 31.72 46.61 6.22
CA ASP A 172 31.87 47.99 5.74
C ASP A 172 32.42 48.91 6.84
N ALA A 173 31.91 48.79 8.06
CA ALA A 173 32.40 49.54 9.20
C ALA A 173 33.88 49.25 9.48
N ILE A 174 34.30 47.98 9.38
CA ILE A 174 35.69 47.57 9.63
C ILE A 174 36.61 48.03 8.49
N LEU A 175 36.17 47.94 7.24
CA LEU A 175 36.93 48.43 6.08
C LEU A 175 37.21 49.93 6.18
N SER A 176 36.26 50.72 6.70
CA SER A 176 36.42 52.17 6.86
C SER A 176 37.55 52.57 7.84
N VAL A 177 37.94 51.66 8.74
CA VAL A 177 38.98 51.87 9.75
C VAL A 177 40.17 50.92 9.60
N ALA A 178 40.19 50.12 8.53
CA ALA A 178 41.29 49.21 8.24
C ALA A 178 42.57 50.02 8.01
N GLY A 179 43.63 49.68 8.74
CA GLY A 179 44.93 50.38 8.69
C GLY A 179 45.02 51.64 9.55
N GLN A 180 43.98 52.02 10.30
CA GLN A 180 44.06 53.10 11.29
C GLN A 180 44.63 52.60 12.63
N PRO A 181 45.43 53.41 13.35
CA PRO A 181 45.99 53.06 14.66
C PRO A 181 44.95 53.25 15.78
N LEU A 182 43.85 52.50 15.72
CA LEU A 182 42.80 52.54 16.75
C LEU A 182 43.13 51.62 17.93
N ASN A 183 42.85 52.08 19.15
CA ASN A 183 42.83 51.20 20.32
C ASN A 183 41.54 50.35 20.36
N THR A 184 41.50 49.32 21.22
CA THR A 184 40.37 48.39 21.31
C THR A 184 39.03 49.09 21.59
N GLN A 185 39.01 50.13 22.43
CA GLN A 185 37.78 50.88 22.71
C GLN A 185 37.31 51.71 21.51
N GLN A 186 38.23 52.34 20.78
CA GLN A 186 37.91 53.11 19.57
C GLN A 186 37.40 52.21 18.44
N PHE A 187 38.01 51.04 18.26
CA PHE A 187 37.52 50.03 17.31
C PHE A 187 36.13 49.51 17.71
N LEU A 188 35.91 49.23 19.00
CA LEU A 188 34.60 48.84 19.49
C LEU A 188 33.55 49.93 19.27
N GLN A 189 33.89 51.20 19.47
CA GLN A 189 32.98 52.31 19.18
C GLN A 189 32.56 52.31 17.70
N VAL A 190 33.49 52.09 16.77
CA VAL A 190 33.19 52.05 15.33
C VAL A 190 32.27 50.87 14.98
N VAL A 191 32.57 49.67 15.50
CA VAL A 191 31.82 48.44 15.18
C VAL A 191 30.48 48.37 15.94
N SER A 192 30.31 49.13 17.03
CA SER A 192 29.07 49.19 17.83
C SER A 192 28.23 50.44 17.62
N ALA A 193 28.75 51.47 16.93
CA ALA A 193 28.12 52.79 16.81
C ALA A 193 26.67 52.75 16.32
N ASN A 194 26.32 51.74 15.51
CA ASN A 194 24.99 51.57 14.93
C ASN A 194 24.19 50.40 15.51
N GLY A 195 24.62 49.82 16.65
CA GLY A 195 23.96 48.67 17.27
C GLY A 195 24.12 47.34 16.49
N THR A 196 24.98 47.30 15.48
CA THR A 196 25.24 46.14 14.60
C THR A 196 25.68 44.88 15.34
N LEU A 197 26.45 45.03 16.43
CA LEU A 197 26.83 43.89 17.28
C LEU A 197 25.65 43.31 18.08
N GLN A 198 24.72 44.17 18.53
CA GLN A 198 23.49 43.71 19.18
C GLN A 198 22.58 43.01 18.16
N GLN A 199 22.42 43.58 16.96
CA GLN A 199 21.67 42.96 15.87
C GLN A 199 22.23 41.59 15.48
N LEU A 200 23.56 41.43 15.46
CA LEU A 200 24.20 40.13 15.22
C LEU A 200 23.79 39.11 16.30
N GLN A 201 23.79 39.52 17.56
CA GLN A 201 23.33 38.65 18.65
C GLN A 201 21.85 38.30 18.49
N ASP A 202 21.00 39.29 18.24
CA ASP A 202 19.54 39.10 18.14
C ASP A 202 19.17 38.13 17.00
N VAL A 203 19.85 38.22 15.86
CA VAL A 203 19.66 37.30 14.72
C VAL A 203 20.13 35.88 15.04
N VAL A 204 21.21 35.70 15.81
CA VAL A 204 21.65 34.35 16.21
C VAL A 204 20.73 33.78 17.30
N GLU A 205 20.25 34.61 18.21
CA GLU A 205 19.28 34.21 19.23
C GLU A 205 17.90 33.84 18.66
N SER A 206 17.44 34.51 17.59
CA SER A 206 16.21 34.09 16.89
C SER A 206 16.34 32.69 16.29
N VAL A 207 17.54 32.32 15.81
CA VAL A 207 17.81 30.98 15.25
C VAL A 207 17.83 29.90 16.34
N VAL A 208 18.15 30.23 17.59
CA VAL A 208 18.09 29.26 18.70
C VAL A 208 16.71 28.62 18.78
N ARG A 209 15.65 29.44 18.75
CA ARG A 209 14.26 28.94 18.77
C ARG A 209 13.95 28.12 17.52
N LEU A 210 14.26 28.64 16.34
CA LEU A 210 14.01 27.96 15.07
C LEU A 210 14.69 26.59 14.99
N SER A 211 15.93 26.48 15.48
CA SER A 211 16.68 25.23 15.52
C SER A 211 16.11 24.21 16.51
N ALA A 212 15.53 24.67 17.62
CA ALA A 212 14.84 23.81 18.58
C ALA A 212 13.53 23.27 17.99
N ASP A 213 12.75 24.12 17.31
CA ASP A 213 11.52 23.73 16.61
C ASP A 213 11.83 22.74 15.48
N TYR A 214 12.91 22.97 14.73
CA TYR A 214 13.42 22.04 13.72
C TYR A 214 13.79 20.67 14.32
N SER A 215 14.58 20.65 15.40
CA SER A 215 14.99 19.39 16.06
C SER A 215 13.79 18.60 16.56
N THR A 216 12.82 19.29 17.16
CA THR A 216 11.57 18.71 17.64
C THR A 216 10.76 18.12 16.48
N SER A 217 10.59 18.90 15.40
CA SER A 217 9.85 18.46 14.21
C SER A 217 10.46 17.23 13.55
N VAL A 218 11.79 17.20 13.43
CA VAL A 218 12.52 16.02 12.91
C VAL A 218 12.32 14.82 13.81
N THR A 219 12.41 14.99 15.14
CA THR A 219 12.18 13.91 16.11
C THR A 219 10.78 13.34 15.98
N THR A 220 9.76 14.20 15.91
CA THR A 220 8.36 13.82 15.73
C THR A 220 8.15 13.06 14.43
N LEU A 221 8.71 13.54 13.31
CA LEU A 221 8.58 12.88 12.01
C LEU A 221 9.31 11.53 11.96
N VAL A 222 10.49 11.41 12.58
CA VAL A 222 11.20 10.12 12.70
C VAL A 222 10.38 9.10 13.50
N ALA A 223 9.77 9.52 14.62
CA ALA A 223 8.89 8.68 15.40
C ALA A 223 7.65 8.25 14.59
N ALA A 224 7.06 9.16 13.83
CA ALA A 224 5.93 8.89 12.95
C ALA A 224 6.27 7.87 11.86
N VAL A 225 7.40 8.04 11.13
CA VAL A 225 7.85 7.09 10.10
C VAL A 225 8.04 5.68 10.68
N ARG A 226 8.60 5.57 11.89
CA ARG A 226 8.76 4.27 12.56
C ARG A 226 7.41 3.65 12.92
N ALA A 227 6.52 4.41 13.54
CA ALA A 227 5.19 3.93 13.90
C ALA A 227 4.39 3.48 12.66
N ALA A 228 4.48 4.24 11.56
CA ALA A 228 3.83 3.92 10.31
C ALA A 228 4.43 2.67 9.64
N ASN A 229 5.76 2.52 9.64
CA ASN A 229 6.41 1.30 9.16
C ASN A 229 6.00 0.06 9.99
N ASP A 230 5.94 0.19 11.31
CA ASP A 230 5.52 -0.90 12.19
C ASP A 230 4.05 -1.27 11.98
N PHE A 231 3.16 -0.28 11.87
CA PHE A 231 1.76 -0.49 11.54
C PHE A 231 1.62 -1.22 10.20
N GLN A 232 2.20 -0.67 9.12
CA GLN A 232 2.04 -1.22 7.78
C GLN A 232 2.62 -2.64 7.67
N THR A 233 3.78 -2.91 8.30
CA THR A 233 4.37 -4.25 8.36
C THR A 233 3.42 -5.25 9.02
N ARG A 234 2.83 -4.88 10.17
CA ARG A 234 1.89 -5.74 10.91
C ARG A 234 0.60 -5.95 10.12
N SER A 235 0.04 -4.89 9.56
CA SER A 235 -1.17 -4.93 8.73
C SER A 235 -0.99 -5.84 7.51
N TYR A 236 0.12 -5.71 6.79
CA TYR A 236 0.41 -6.57 5.63
C TYR A 236 0.65 -8.03 6.04
N SER A 237 1.31 -8.27 7.17
CA SER A 237 1.45 -9.63 7.70
C SER A 237 0.10 -10.24 8.04
N LEU A 238 -0.79 -9.46 8.68
CA LEU A 238 -2.14 -9.90 9.02
C LEU A 238 -2.99 -10.20 7.78
N LEU A 239 -2.96 -9.32 6.78
CA LEU A 239 -3.64 -9.53 5.50
C LEU A 239 -3.12 -10.79 4.78
N ARG A 240 -1.80 -11.01 4.75
CA ARG A 240 -1.21 -12.21 4.15
C ARG A 240 -1.64 -13.50 4.84
N THR A 241 -1.65 -13.51 6.18
CA THR A 241 -2.12 -14.67 6.96
C THR A 241 -3.57 -14.99 6.65
N ASN A 242 -4.44 -13.97 6.58
CA ASN A 242 -5.85 -14.16 6.27
C ASN A 242 -6.07 -14.58 4.81
N GLN A 243 -5.29 -14.07 3.85
CA GLN A 243 -5.31 -14.55 2.48
C GLN A 243 -4.93 -16.03 2.38
N ALA A 244 -3.93 -16.50 3.13
CA ALA A 244 -3.56 -17.92 3.17
C ALA A 244 -4.70 -18.80 3.73
N SER A 245 -5.41 -18.31 4.75
CA SER A 245 -6.60 -18.98 5.29
C SER A 245 -7.74 -19.04 4.27
N ILE A 246 -8.01 -17.94 3.56
CA ILE A 246 -8.99 -17.90 2.47
C ILE A 246 -8.61 -18.89 1.37
N ASN A 247 -7.35 -18.92 0.93
CA ASN A 247 -6.86 -19.88 -0.06
C ASN A 247 -7.14 -21.32 0.37
N THR A 248 -6.89 -21.64 1.64
CA THR A 248 -7.16 -22.97 2.21
C THR A 248 -8.66 -23.31 2.18
N ASN A 249 -9.53 -22.34 2.50
CA ASN A 249 -10.97 -22.55 2.44
C ASN A 249 -11.47 -22.77 1.00
N VAL A 250 -10.92 -22.03 0.04
CA VAL A 250 -11.21 -22.20 -1.39
C VAL A 250 -10.74 -23.56 -1.90
N ASP A 251 -9.58 -24.05 -1.46
CA ASP A 251 -9.09 -25.39 -1.81
C ASP A 251 -9.99 -26.49 -1.25
N ARG A 252 -10.45 -26.34 0.00
CA ARG A 252 -11.42 -27.26 0.61
C ARG A 252 -12.75 -27.26 -0.14
N TYR A 253 -13.29 -26.08 -0.47
CA TYR A 253 -14.50 -25.95 -1.29
C TYR A 253 -14.31 -26.64 -2.65
N SER A 254 -13.22 -26.36 -3.35
CA SER A 254 -12.95 -26.94 -4.68
C SER A 254 -12.90 -28.46 -4.64
N SER A 255 -12.25 -29.03 -3.63
CA SER A 255 -12.20 -30.48 -3.42
C SER A 255 -13.58 -31.07 -3.11
N ALA A 256 -14.35 -30.42 -2.23
CA ALA A 256 -15.68 -30.88 -1.84
C ALA A 256 -16.68 -30.79 -3.00
N SER A 257 -16.68 -29.68 -3.73
CA SER A 257 -17.51 -29.44 -4.92
C SER A 257 -17.27 -30.51 -5.99
N ASN A 258 -16.00 -30.76 -6.30
CA ASN A 258 -15.59 -31.76 -7.27
C ASN A 258 -16.04 -33.18 -6.83
N SER A 259 -15.89 -33.50 -5.54
CA SER A 259 -16.37 -34.77 -4.97
C SER A 259 -17.89 -34.95 -5.10
N SER A 260 -18.67 -33.91 -4.78
CA SER A 260 -20.14 -33.91 -4.95
C SER A 260 -20.53 -34.14 -6.41
N PHE A 261 -19.83 -33.48 -7.35
CA PHE A 261 -20.07 -33.64 -8.77
C PHE A 261 -19.73 -35.06 -9.27
N TYR A 262 -18.57 -35.60 -8.90
CA TYR A 262 -18.16 -36.95 -9.29
C TYR A 262 -19.08 -38.05 -8.77
N ARG A 263 -19.65 -37.89 -7.57
CA ARG A 263 -20.66 -38.82 -7.04
C ARG A 263 -21.87 -38.89 -7.96
N PHE A 264 -22.34 -37.74 -8.45
CA PHE A 264 -23.43 -37.69 -9.40
C PHE A 264 -23.05 -38.31 -10.75
N LEU A 265 -21.88 -37.95 -11.31
CA LEU A 265 -21.41 -38.54 -12.57
C LEU A 265 -21.34 -40.07 -12.52
N THR A 266 -20.84 -40.62 -11.41
CA THR A 266 -20.77 -42.08 -11.21
C THR A 266 -22.16 -42.72 -11.21
N ALA A 267 -23.14 -42.08 -10.56
CA ALA A 267 -24.52 -42.57 -10.55
C ALA A 267 -25.17 -42.47 -11.95
N ALA A 268 -24.89 -41.40 -12.69
CA ALA A 268 -25.36 -41.22 -14.06
C ALA A 268 -24.76 -42.27 -15.02
N ASP A 269 -23.46 -42.51 -14.95
CA ASP A 269 -22.77 -43.53 -15.75
C ASP A 269 -23.31 -44.95 -15.48
N SER A 270 -23.55 -45.26 -14.20
CA SER A 270 -24.18 -46.52 -13.80
C SER A 270 -25.61 -46.64 -14.37
N LEU A 271 -26.39 -45.55 -14.35
CA LEU A 271 -27.71 -45.51 -14.96
C LEU A 271 -27.63 -45.74 -16.48
N PHE A 272 -26.72 -45.07 -17.18
CA PHE A 272 -26.54 -45.22 -18.63
C PHE A 272 -26.10 -46.62 -19.04
N THR A 273 -25.16 -47.21 -18.30
CA THR A 273 -24.74 -48.60 -18.53
C THR A 273 -25.92 -49.55 -18.37
N HIS A 274 -26.69 -49.40 -17.29
CA HIS A 274 -27.89 -50.22 -17.08
C HIS A 274 -28.93 -50.05 -18.20
N LEU A 275 -29.15 -48.81 -18.66
CA LEU A 275 -30.06 -48.51 -19.76
C LEU A 275 -29.62 -49.20 -21.06
N LYS A 276 -28.34 -49.08 -21.40
CA LYS A 276 -27.74 -49.66 -22.60
C LYS A 276 -27.79 -51.18 -22.57
N ASP A 277 -27.35 -51.82 -21.48
CA ASP A 277 -27.36 -53.27 -21.33
C ASP A 277 -28.78 -53.83 -21.43
N THR A 278 -29.74 -53.16 -20.79
CA THR A 278 -31.14 -53.59 -20.81
C THR A 278 -31.75 -53.43 -22.21
N ASN A 279 -31.43 -52.32 -22.91
CA ASN A 279 -31.88 -52.09 -24.27
C ASN A 279 -31.26 -53.09 -25.27
N GLU A 280 -29.95 -53.30 -25.22
CA GLU A 280 -29.24 -54.25 -26.09
C GLU A 280 -29.75 -55.68 -25.88
N SER A 281 -29.95 -56.10 -24.62
CA SER A 281 -30.54 -57.40 -24.28
C SER A 281 -31.95 -57.58 -24.85
N PHE A 282 -32.75 -56.51 -24.89
CA PHE A 282 -34.09 -56.54 -25.46
C PHE A 282 -34.08 -56.58 -26.99
N VAL A 283 -33.31 -55.70 -27.63
CA VAL A 283 -33.21 -55.57 -29.10
C VAL A 283 -32.56 -56.81 -29.73
N PHE A 284 -31.50 -57.35 -29.12
CA PHE A 284 -30.79 -58.51 -29.65
C PHE A 284 -31.67 -59.76 -29.74
N ARG A 285 -32.65 -59.89 -28.86
CA ARG A 285 -33.49 -61.09 -28.80
C ARG A 285 -34.37 -61.24 -30.03
N TRP A 286 -35.00 -60.18 -30.56
CA TRP A 286 -36.06 -60.33 -31.58
C TRP A 286 -36.25 -59.13 -32.54
N PRO A 287 -35.23 -58.76 -33.35
CA PRO A 287 -35.26 -57.57 -34.19
C PRO A 287 -36.32 -57.57 -35.32
N LEU A 288 -36.86 -58.74 -35.69
CA LEU A 288 -37.82 -58.88 -36.80
C LEU A 288 -39.29 -58.73 -36.38
N LEU A 289 -39.58 -58.52 -35.08
CA LEU A 289 -40.94 -58.68 -34.50
C LEU A 289 -41.53 -57.40 -33.92
N PHE A 290 -40.82 -56.27 -34.02
CA PHE A 290 -41.25 -55.00 -33.46
C PHE A 290 -42.12 -54.21 -34.43
N SER A 291 -43.23 -53.69 -33.93
CA SER A 291 -44.05 -52.71 -34.64
C SER A 291 -43.28 -51.38 -34.83
N PRO A 292 -43.77 -50.47 -35.69
CA PRO A 292 -43.25 -49.11 -35.77
C PRO A 292 -43.29 -48.37 -34.42
N ALA A 293 -44.35 -48.55 -33.62
CA ALA A 293 -44.50 -47.87 -32.33
C ALA A 293 -43.43 -48.31 -31.31
N VAL A 294 -43.09 -49.59 -31.29
CA VAL A 294 -42.00 -50.13 -30.45
C VAL A 294 -40.65 -49.55 -30.91
N HIS A 295 -40.38 -49.52 -32.22
CA HIS A 295 -39.16 -48.92 -32.77
C HIS A 295 -39.03 -47.44 -32.40
N ASP A 296 -40.09 -46.65 -32.56
CA ASP A 296 -40.07 -45.22 -32.25
C ASP A 296 -39.76 -44.96 -30.77
N LYS A 297 -40.27 -45.80 -29.86
CA LYS A 297 -40.02 -45.65 -28.42
C LYS A 297 -38.64 -46.09 -28.00
N LEU A 298 -38.07 -47.12 -28.62
CA LEU A 298 -36.67 -47.50 -28.42
C LEU A 298 -35.70 -46.44 -28.97
N ASN A 299 -36.02 -45.88 -30.14
CA ASN A 299 -35.29 -44.75 -30.72
C ASN A 299 -35.35 -43.52 -29.81
N LEU A 300 -36.52 -43.19 -29.27
CA LEU A 300 -36.70 -42.08 -28.32
C LEU A 300 -35.87 -42.29 -27.05
N LEU A 301 -35.79 -43.52 -26.54
CA LEU A 301 -34.94 -43.84 -25.38
C LEU A 301 -33.46 -43.62 -25.69
N ASN A 302 -32.97 -44.13 -26.82
CA ASN A 302 -31.57 -43.92 -27.25
C ASN A 302 -31.24 -42.43 -27.40
N HIS A 303 -32.10 -41.67 -28.09
CA HIS A 303 -31.93 -40.21 -28.21
C HIS A 303 -31.94 -39.51 -26.85
N SER A 304 -32.77 -39.96 -25.91
CA SER A 304 -32.83 -39.38 -24.56
C SER A 304 -31.57 -39.66 -23.75
N ILE A 305 -30.96 -40.85 -23.91
CA ILE A 305 -29.68 -41.24 -23.30
C ILE A 305 -28.54 -40.40 -23.87
N ASP A 306 -28.46 -40.27 -25.20
CA ASP A 306 -27.42 -39.51 -25.88
C ASP A 306 -27.51 -38.02 -25.49
N HIS A 307 -28.72 -37.46 -25.47
CA HIS A 307 -28.95 -36.07 -25.08
C HIS A 307 -28.54 -35.81 -23.61
N LEU A 308 -28.97 -36.67 -22.67
CA LEU A 308 -28.58 -36.51 -21.27
C LEU A 308 -27.06 -36.68 -21.08
N THR A 309 -26.43 -37.62 -21.78
CA THR A 309 -24.98 -37.82 -21.75
C THR A 309 -24.25 -36.56 -22.22
N ALA A 310 -24.66 -35.99 -23.35
CA ALA A 310 -24.09 -34.75 -23.87
C ALA A 310 -24.24 -33.56 -22.90
N ASN A 311 -25.43 -33.40 -22.30
CA ASN A 311 -25.69 -32.34 -21.32
C ASN A 311 -24.83 -32.48 -20.07
N LEU A 312 -24.61 -33.71 -19.58
CA LEU A 312 -23.74 -33.95 -18.42
C LEU A 312 -22.27 -33.67 -18.71
N LEU A 313 -21.79 -33.98 -19.92
CA LEU A 313 -20.45 -33.60 -20.35
C LEU A 313 -20.29 -32.07 -20.41
N GLN A 314 -21.29 -31.36 -20.97
CA GLN A 314 -21.28 -29.90 -20.98
C GLN A 314 -21.24 -29.31 -19.57
N ARG A 315 -22.07 -29.83 -18.65
CA ARG A 315 -22.09 -29.40 -17.24
C ARG A 315 -20.76 -29.65 -16.53
N THR A 316 -20.08 -30.75 -16.85
CA THR A 316 -18.74 -31.05 -16.32
C THR A 316 -17.73 -29.97 -16.68
N ALA A 317 -17.75 -29.52 -17.94
CA ALA A 317 -16.91 -28.41 -18.39
C ALA A 317 -17.27 -27.11 -17.66
N THR A 318 -18.56 -26.80 -17.50
CA THR A 318 -19.04 -25.61 -16.78
C THR A 318 -18.60 -25.60 -15.31
N VAL A 319 -18.76 -26.72 -14.59
CA VAL A 319 -18.32 -26.83 -13.18
C VAL A 319 -16.80 -26.61 -13.06
N THR A 320 -16.02 -27.19 -13.97
CA THR A 320 -14.56 -27.00 -13.99
C THR A 320 -14.18 -25.52 -14.18
N LEU A 321 -14.83 -24.84 -15.12
CA LEU A 321 -14.62 -23.41 -15.37
C LEU A 321 -15.02 -22.56 -14.15
N ASN A 322 -16.14 -22.87 -13.52
CA ASN A 322 -16.62 -22.13 -12.35
C ASN A 322 -15.71 -22.30 -11.13
N LEU A 323 -15.12 -23.49 -10.93
CA LEU A 323 -14.10 -23.71 -9.90
C LEU A 323 -12.85 -22.87 -10.14
N GLN A 324 -12.40 -22.77 -11.40
CA GLN A 324 -11.28 -21.89 -11.78
C GLN A 324 -11.62 -20.42 -11.52
N ASN A 325 -12.81 -19.96 -11.93
CA ASN A 325 -13.28 -18.60 -11.68
C ASN A 325 -13.38 -18.28 -10.19
N THR A 326 -13.87 -19.23 -9.37
CA THR A 326 -13.94 -19.08 -7.91
C THR A 326 -12.55 -18.96 -7.30
N SER A 327 -11.60 -19.79 -7.76
CA SER A 327 -10.21 -19.69 -7.33
C SER A 327 -9.62 -18.33 -7.67
N ALA A 328 -9.80 -17.85 -8.89
CA ALA A 328 -9.33 -16.53 -9.31
C ALA A 328 -9.99 -15.42 -8.46
N LEU A 329 -11.30 -15.48 -8.25
CA LEU A 329 -12.06 -14.48 -7.48
C LEU A 329 -11.54 -14.33 -6.05
N PHE A 330 -11.35 -15.42 -5.31
CA PHE A 330 -11.01 -15.35 -3.88
C PHE A 330 -9.51 -15.43 -3.58
N LYS A 331 -8.70 -16.06 -4.44
CA LYS A 331 -7.25 -16.18 -4.21
C LYS A 331 -6.45 -15.04 -4.82
N GLU A 332 -6.87 -14.55 -5.98
CA GLU A 332 -6.12 -13.55 -6.76
C GLU A 332 -6.82 -12.19 -6.76
N GLY A 333 -8.15 -12.18 -6.89
CA GLY A 333 -9.01 -10.99 -6.94
C GLY A 333 -9.77 -10.70 -5.65
N ASN A 334 -9.20 -10.99 -4.48
CA ASN A 334 -9.86 -10.80 -3.20
C ASN A 334 -10.11 -9.31 -2.90
N ASN A 335 -11.19 -8.78 -3.44
CA ASN A 335 -11.57 -7.37 -3.35
C ASN A 335 -11.64 -6.86 -1.89
N PRO A 336 -12.20 -7.61 -0.92
CA PRO A 336 -12.22 -7.18 0.48
C PRO A 336 -10.82 -6.99 1.10
N LEU A 337 -9.90 -7.95 0.94
CA LEU A 337 -8.55 -7.81 1.51
C LEU A 337 -7.70 -6.79 0.73
N SER A 338 -7.93 -6.64 -0.58
CA SER A 338 -7.31 -5.58 -1.37
C SER A 338 -7.74 -4.20 -0.87
N TYR A 339 -9.04 -4.00 -0.63
CA TYR A 339 -9.54 -2.75 -0.07
C TYR A 339 -8.89 -2.44 1.29
N LEU A 340 -8.78 -3.42 2.19
CA LEU A 340 -8.08 -3.23 3.48
C LEU A 340 -6.59 -2.90 3.29
N ARG A 341 -5.95 -3.39 2.23
CA ARG A 341 -4.58 -3.02 1.92
C ARG A 341 -4.49 -1.53 1.56
N ASP A 342 -5.40 -1.05 0.72
CA ASP A 342 -5.46 0.35 0.32
C ASP A 342 -5.76 1.27 1.54
N GLU A 343 -6.65 0.84 2.45
CA GLU A 343 -6.91 1.56 3.71
C GLU A 343 -5.69 1.58 4.64
N ALA A 344 -4.92 0.50 4.70
CA ALA A 344 -3.67 0.48 5.46
C ALA A 344 -2.65 1.47 4.88
N ASP A 345 -2.55 1.57 3.55
CA ASP A 345 -1.64 2.50 2.88
C ASP A 345 -2.06 3.95 3.10
N LEU A 346 -3.37 4.23 3.02
CA LEU A 346 -3.95 5.51 3.36
C LEU A 346 -3.60 5.94 4.80
N TYR A 347 -3.93 5.10 5.78
CA TYR A 347 -3.64 5.40 7.18
C TYR A 347 -2.15 5.65 7.43
N THR A 348 -1.29 4.83 6.81
CA THR A 348 0.17 4.98 6.90
C THR A 348 0.64 6.35 6.42
N ARG A 349 0.00 6.92 5.38
CA ARG A 349 0.29 8.29 4.92
C ARG A 349 -0.26 9.35 5.86
N VAL A 350 -1.49 9.17 6.38
CA VAL A 350 -2.08 10.08 7.38
C VAL A 350 -1.24 10.15 8.66
N MET A 351 -0.63 9.03 9.08
CA MET A 351 0.32 9.01 10.19
C MET A 351 1.54 9.92 9.97
N MET A 352 1.83 10.35 8.73
CA MET A 352 2.91 11.30 8.44
C MET A 352 2.49 12.76 8.64
N ASP A 353 1.20 13.06 8.79
CA ASP A 353 0.71 14.40 9.11
C ASP A 353 0.75 14.66 10.62
N VAL A 354 1.94 14.96 11.11
CA VAL A 354 2.22 15.15 12.54
C VAL A 354 2.73 16.54 12.89
N LEU A 355 2.98 17.40 11.89
CA LEU A 355 3.63 18.69 12.08
C LEU A 355 2.66 19.87 12.09
N ASN A 356 1.46 19.72 11.50
CA ASN A 356 0.47 20.79 11.41
C ASN A 356 -0.84 20.51 12.17
N GLY A 357 -0.88 19.47 13.00
CA GLY A 357 -1.94 19.25 14.00
C GLY A 357 -3.25 18.69 13.46
N GLU A 358 -3.29 18.27 12.21
CA GLU A 358 -4.49 17.87 11.48
C GLU A 358 -4.50 16.36 11.21
N ASN A 359 -4.31 15.56 12.26
CA ASN A 359 -4.35 14.11 12.12
C ASN A 359 -5.81 13.64 12.29
N PHE A 360 -6.51 13.43 11.18
CA PHE A 360 -7.97 13.25 11.14
C PHE A 360 -8.44 11.79 11.25
N CYS A 361 -7.68 10.93 11.89
CA CYS A 361 -8.13 9.57 12.16
C CYS A 361 -8.77 9.45 13.54
N ALA A 362 -9.99 8.92 13.59
CA ALA A 362 -10.73 8.67 14.81
C ALA A 362 -9.96 7.74 15.75
N THR A 363 -10.04 8.05 17.05
CA THR A 363 -9.48 7.21 18.11
C THR A 363 -10.07 5.80 18.01
N GLY A 364 -9.22 4.80 17.73
CA GLY A 364 -9.63 3.41 17.58
C GLY A 364 -9.59 2.84 16.16
N PHE A 365 -9.21 3.63 15.14
CA PHE A 365 -9.05 3.15 13.76
C PHE A 365 -8.24 1.85 13.68
N VAL A 366 -7.06 1.80 14.31
CA VAL A 366 -6.17 0.62 14.30
C VAL A 366 -6.85 -0.61 14.88
N THR A 367 -7.66 -0.44 15.92
CA THR A 367 -8.41 -1.54 16.55
C THR A 367 -9.48 -2.07 15.60
N SER A 368 -10.27 -1.18 14.99
CA SER A 368 -11.29 -1.53 14.01
C SER A 368 -10.67 -2.22 12.79
N PHE A 369 -9.58 -1.66 12.25
CA PHE A 369 -8.83 -2.23 11.14
C PHE A 369 -8.36 -3.65 11.44
N ASN A 370 -7.72 -3.87 12.58
CA ASN A 370 -7.15 -5.18 12.93
C ASN A 370 -8.20 -6.29 13.11
N ALA A 371 -9.47 -5.95 13.35
CA ALA A 371 -10.56 -6.92 13.46
C ALA A 371 -11.06 -7.41 12.10
N LEU A 372 -11.01 -6.57 11.06
CA LEU A 372 -11.66 -6.83 9.77
C LEU A 372 -11.08 -8.01 8.98
N PRO A 373 -9.75 -8.23 8.88
CA PRO A 373 -9.20 -9.36 8.12
C PRO A 373 -9.71 -10.73 8.58
N ALA A 374 -9.86 -10.92 9.89
CA ALA A 374 -10.39 -12.17 10.44
C ALA A 374 -11.89 -12.32 10.18
N GLN A 375 -12.66 -11.21 10.25
CA GLN A 375 -14.09 -11.20 9.91
C GLN A 375 -14.33 -11.52 8.43
N VAL A 376 -13.54 -10.92 7.53
CA VAL A 376 -13.56 -11.25 6.09
C VAL A 376 -13.34 -12.74 5.88
N THR A 377 -12.30 -13.30 6.51
CA THR A 377 -12.00 -14.74 6.40
C THR A 377 -13.17 -15.60 6.88
N SER A 378 -13.80 -15.22 8.00
CA SER A 378 -14.96 -15.93 8.56
C SER A 378 -16.17 -15.89 7.62
N LEU A 379 -16.49 -14.70 7.06
CA LEU A 379 -17.61 -14.52 6.14
C LEU A 379 -17.41 -15.28 4.84
N VAL A 380 -16.20 -15.24 4.26
CA VAL A 380 -15.86 -16.02 3.06
C VAL A 380 -15.97 -17.52 3.35
N ALA A 381 -15.45 -17.99 4.50
CA ALA A 381 -15.59 -19.38 4.89
C ALA A 381 -17.05 -19.81 5.05
N ALA A 382 -17.90 -18.97 5.64
CA ALA A 382 -19.32 -19.22 5.78
C ALA A 382 -20.00 -19.39 4.42
N CYS A 383 -19.74 -18.49 3.47
CA CYS A 383 -20.28 -18.60 2.12
C CYS A 383 -19.84 -19.89 1.41
N LEU A 384 -18.55 -20.21 1.43
CA LEU A 384 -18.02 -21.41 0.80
C LEU A 384 -18.62 -22.69 1.41
N ASN A 385 -18.84 -22.71 2.73
CA ASN A 385 -19.47 -23.83 3.42
C ASN A 385 -20.96 -23.96 3.08
N GLU A 386 -21.70 -22.84 3.02
CA GLU A 386 -23.11 -22.83 2.60
C GLU A 386 -23.25 -23.40 1.18
N GLN A 387 -22.40 -22.96 0.26
CA GLN A 387 -22.37 -23.50 -1.10
C GLN A 387 -22.02 -24.98 -1.13
N THR A 388 -21.01 -25.41 -0.37
CA THR A 388 -20.67 -26.84 -0.27
C THR A 388 -21.86 -27.68 0.21
N ASN A 389 -22.62 -27.17 1.18
CA ASN A 389 -23.78 -27.88 1.73
C ASN A 389 -24.91 -27.99 0.70
N LEU A 390 -25.20 -26.91 -0.03
CA LEU A 390 -26.15 -26.95 -1.14
C LEU A 390 -25.69 -27.96 -2.19
N GLU A 391 -24.43 -27.89 -2.63
CA GLU A 391 -23.80 -28.80 -3.60
C GLU A 391 -23.80 -30.28 -3.16
N SER A 392 -23.74 -30.56 -1.87
CA SER A 392 -23.86 -31.92 -1.34
C SER A 392 -25.30 -32.42 -1.34
N GLN A 393 -26.26 -31.56 -0.97
CA GLN A 393 -27.68 -31.92 -0.88
C GLN A 393 -28.26 -32.23 -2.27
N GLY A 394 -28.06 -31.38 -3.27
CA GLY A 394 -28.60 -31.66 -4.60
C GLY A 394 -27.86 -32.79 -5.32
N ALA A 395 -26.55 -32.98 -5.10
CA ALA A 395 -25.86 -34.17 -5.60
C ALA A 395 -26.51 -35.45 -5.04
N THR A 396 -26.87 -35.46 -3.75
CA THR A 396 -27.59 -36.58 -3.13
C THR A 396 -28.98 -36.79 -3.74
N GLN A 397 -29.73 -35.72 -4.04
CA GLN A 397 -31.02 -35.81 -4.71
C GLN A 397 -30.90 -36.36 -6.13
N LEU A 398 -29.90 -35.92 -6.89
CA LEU A 398 -29.64 -36.42 -8.25
C LEU A 398 -29.24 -37.90 -8.26
N VAL A 399 -28.39 -38.32 -7.32
CA VAL A 399 -28.03 -39.73 -7.13
C VAL A 399 -29.27 -40.57 -6.79
N SER A 400 -30.16 -40.07 -5.93
CA SER A 400 -31.43 -40.74 -5.60
C SER A 400 -32.35 -40.86 -6.82
N LEU A 401 -32.46 -39.80 -7.62
CA LEU A 401 -33.27 -39.80 -8.84
C LEU A 401 -32.73 -40.81 -9.87
N ALA A 402 -31.41 -40.90 -10.03
CA ALA A 402 -30.79 -41.88 -10.93
C ALA A 402 -30.98 -43.33 -10.43
N ASN A 403 -30.59 -43.61 -9.18
CA ASN A 403 -30.50 -44.97 -8.66
C ASN A 403 -31.82 -45.54 -8.13
N SER A 404 -32.63 -44.71 -7.47
CA SER A 404 -33.83 -45.16 -6.75
C SER A 404 -35.11 -44.94 -7.54
N PHE A 405 -35.07 -44.12 -8.60
CA PHE A 405 -36.25 -43.82 -9.42
C PHE A 405 -36.08 -44.27 -10.87
N LEU A 406 -35.09 -43.75 -11.60
CA LEU A 406 -34.95 -44.04 -13.03
C LEU A 406 -34.52 -45.48 -13.31
N ARG A 407 -33.49 -45.99 -12.62
CA ARG A 407 -33.04 -47.37 -12.81
C ARG A 407 -34.14 -48.41 -12.50
N PRO A 408 -34.88 -48.33 -11.38
CA PRO A 408 -35.99 -49.25 -11.12
C PRO A 408 -37.14 -49.11 -12.11
N TYR A 409 -37.46 -47.88 -12.54
CA TYR A 409 -38.49 -47.64 -13.55
C TYR A 409 -38.18 -48.36 -14.87
N VAL A 410 -36.94 -48.25 -15.34
CA VAL A 410 -36.43 -48.95 -16.53
C VAL A 410 -36.53 -50.45 -16.33
N THR A 411 -36.00 -50.98 -15.22
CA THR A 411 -36.06 -52.41 -14.92
C THR A 411 -37.51 -52.94 -14.96
N ALA A 412 -38.46 -52.19 -14.38
CA ALA A 412 -39.87 -52.56 -14.38
C ALA A 412 -40.49 -52.52 -15.78
N ILE A 413 -40.18 -51.50 -16.60
CA ILE A 413 -40.65 -51.41 -17.99
C ILE A 413 -40.16 -52.60 -18.79
N TYR A 414 -38.86 -52.88 -18.78
CA TYR A 414 -38.30 -53.99 -19.54
C TYR A 414 -38.78 -55.35 -19.02
N GLY A 415 -39.03 -55.47 -17.71
CA GLY A 415 -39.72 -56.63 -17.14
C GLY A 415 -41.13 -56.81 -17.72
N ARG A 416 -41.93 -55.74 -17.82
CA ARG A 416 -43.26 -55.76 -18.45
C ARG A 416 -43.19 -56.15 -19.93
N LEU A 417 -42.27 -55.55 -20.69
CA LEU A 417 -42.05 -55.88 -22.10
C LEU A 417 -41.65 -57.35 -22.27
N ASN A 418 -40.85 -57.90 -21.35
CA ASN A 418 -40.41 -59.29 -21.41
C ASN A 418 -41.55 -60.31 -21.24
N ILE A 419 -42.65 -59.95 -20.55
CA ILE A 419 -43.83 -60.81 -20.40
C ILE A 419 -44.51 -61.06 -21.75
N CYS A 420 -44.48 -60.09 -22.68
CA CYS A 420 -45.09 -60.26 -23.99
C CYS A 420 -44.45 -61.38 -24.81
N PHE A 421 -43.17 -61.70 -24.58
CA PHE A 421 -42.50 -62.83 -25.24
C PHE A 421 -42.94 -64.21 -24.75
N GLN A 422 -43.76 -64.28 -23.70
CA GLN A 422 -44.40 -65.53 -23.27
C GLN A 422 -45.74 -65.78 -23.98
N GLN A 423 -46.21 -64.83 -24.78
CA GLN A 423 -47.46 -64.93 -25.53
C GLN A 423 -47.25 -65.58 -26.90
N PRO A 424 -48.30 -66.20 -27.50
CA PRO A 424 -48.28 -66.62 -28.89
C PRO A 424 -47.94 -65.47 -29.83
N PHE A 425 -47.27 -65.77 -30.95
CA PHE A 425 -46.74 -64.79 -31.91
C PHE A 425 -47.76 -63.70 -32.29
N ASP A 426 -48.99 -64.10 -32.62
CA ASP A 426 -50.05 -63.19 -33.08
C ASP A 426 -50.53 -62.20 -32.00
N LYS A 427 -50.31 -62.51 -30.72
CA LYS A 427 -50.69 -61.68 -29.56
C LYS A 427 -49.52 -60.92 -28.95
N MET A 428 -48.30 -61.23 -29.38
CA MET A 428 -47.09 -60.62 -28.85
C MET A 428 -46.96 -59.15 -29.29
N THR A 429 -47.23 -58.85 -30.56
CA THR A 429 -47.18 -57.47 -31.08
C THR A 429 -48.22 -56.58 -30.40
N GLU A 430 -49.46 -57.05 -30.26
CA GLU A 430 -50.53 -56.34 -29.55
C GLU A 430 -50.16 -56.09 -28.07
N CYS A 431 -49.54 -57.06 -27.40
CA CYS A 431 -49.05 -56.90 -26.03
C CYS A 431 -47.95 -55.82 -25.93
N LEU A 432 -46.98 -55.84 -26.86
CA LEU A 432 -45.89 -54.86 -26.88
C LEU A 432 -46.42 -53.44 -27.13
N ASP A 433 -47.31 -53.25 -28.09
CA ASP A 433 -47.90 -51.96 -28.42
C ASP A 433 -48.66 -51.37 -27.22
N ASN A 434 -49.52 -52.17 -26.58
CA ASN A 434 -50.26 -51.76 -25.38
C ASN A 434 -49.34 -51.32 -24.22
N ILE A 435 -48.21 -52.00 -24.01
CA ILE A 435 -47.28 -51.62 -22.94
C ILE A 435 -46.53 -50.35 -23.34
N VAL A 436 -46.07 -50.26 -24.59
CA VAL A 436 -45.28 -49.14 -25.11
C VAL A 436 -46.04 -47.82 -25.10
N GLU A 437 -47.35 -47.83 -25.34
CA GLU A 437 -48.21 -46.65 -25.19
C GLU A 437 -48.17 -46.05 -23.76
N THR A 438 -47.95 -46.88 -22.74
CA THR A 438 -47.91 -46.45 -21.33
C THR A 438 -46.54 -45.95 -20.86
N ILE A 439 -45.50 -46.02 -21.71
CA ILE A 439 -44.13 -45.64 -21.32
C ILE A 439 -43.90 -44.14 -21.53
N ASP A 440 -43.43 -43.45 -20.49
CA ASP A 440 -43.02 -42.04 -20.54
C ASP A 440 -41.54 -41.89 -20.16
N PHE A 441 -40.65 -42.17 -21.11
CA PHE A 441 -39.22 -41.90 -20.91
C PHE A 441 -38.92 -40.40 -20.88
N ARG A 442 -39.55 -39.61 -21.75
CA ARG A 442 -39.25 -38.19 -21.93
C ARG A 442 -39.45 -37.39 -20.65
N GLY A 443 -40.59 -37.54 -19.98
CA GLY A 443 -40.87 -36.83 -18.73
C GLY A 443 -39.93 -37.24 -17.60
N LYS A 444 -39.54 -38.52 -17.55
CA LYS A 444 -38.69 -39.08 -16.49
C LYS A 444 -37.22 -38.63 -16.63
N PHE A 445 -36.66 -38.67 -17.84
CA PHE A 445 -35.30 -38.17 -18.08
C PHE A 445 -35.20 -36.65 -18.01
N PHE A 446 -36.25 -35.93 -18.42
CA PHE A 446 -36.31 -34.47 -18.29
C PHE A 446 -36.15 -34.01 -16.83
N LEU A 447 -36.72 -34.72 -15.86
CA LEU A 447 -36.56 -34.38 -14.44
C LEU A 447 -35.09 -34.44 -13.99
N LEU A 448 -34.34 -35.44 -14.45
CA LEU A 448 -32.91 -35.55 -14.12
C LEU A 448 -32.08 -34.47 -14.81
N ASP A 449 -32.42 -34.17 -16.06
CA ASP A 449 -31.76 -33.12 -16.83
C ASP A 449 -31.99 -31.73 -16.22
N LEU A 450 -33.25 -31.39 -15.93
CA LEU A 450 -33.62 -30.11 -15.32
C LEU A 450 -33.05 -29.97 -13.90
N ALA A 451 -33.16 -31.02 -13.07
CA ALA A 451 -32.63 -30.97 -11.71
C ALA A 451 -31.11 -30.78 -11.70
N SER A 452 -30.39 -31.42 -12.61
CA SER A 452 -28.95 -31.21 -12.71
C SER A 452 -28.58 -29.85 -13.31
N GLN A 453 -29.39 -29.29 -14.22
CA GLN A 453 -29.21 -27.92 -14.68
C GLN A 453 -29.32 -26.91 -13.54
N LEU A 454 -30.46 -26.90 -12.84
CA LEU A 454 -30.74 -25.93 -11.77
C LEU A 454 -29.66 -25.98 -10.70
N PHE A 455 -29.20 -27.19 -10.38
CA PHE A 455 -28.24 -27.40 -9.33
C PHE A 455 -26.82 -26.90 -9.66
N PHE A 456 -26.35 -27.10 -10.88
CA PHE A 456 -24.98 -26.70 -11.25
C PHE A 456 -24.90 -25.26 -11.75
N GLU A 457 -25.99 -24.69 -12.27
CA GLU A 457 -26.01 -23.29 -12.73
C GLU A 457 -26.38 -22.30 -11.62
N GLN A 458 -27.39 -22.57 -10.78
CA GLN A 458 -27.83 -21.59 -9.76
C GLN A 458 -26.93 -21.57 -8.52
N VAL A 459 -26.40 -22.71 -8.07
CA VAL A 459 -25.65 -22.79 -6.81
C VAL A 459 -24.32 -22.03 -6.92
N GLN A 460 -23.69 -22.00 -8.10
CA GLN A 460 -22.39 -21.35 -8.29
C GLN A 460 -22.51 -19.84 -8.60
N GLN A 461 -23.70 -19.33 -8.94
CA GLN A 461 -23.94 -17.89 -9.17
C GLN A 461 -23.94 -17.05 -7.89
N GLU A 462 -24.04 -17.67 -6.72
CA GLU A 462 -24.08 -16.97 -5.42
C GLU A 462 -22.70 -16.58 -4.89
N LEU A 463 -21.62 -17.21 -5.37
CA LEU A 463 -20.26 -16.96 -4.90
C LEU A 463 -19.73 -15.54 -5.22
N PRO A 464 -19.91 -15.01 -6.45
CA PRO A 464 -19.62 -13.61 -6.74
C PRO A 464 -20.38 -12.64 -5.84
N THR A 465 -21.69 -12.86 -5.67
CA THR A 465 -22.56 -12.04 -4.81
C THR A 465 -22.09 -12.06 -3.36
N CYS A 466 -21.62 -13.19 -2.84
CA CYS A 466 -21.02 -13.23 -1.51
C CYS A 466 -19.77 -12.35 -1.42
N ASN A 467 -18.84 -12.44 -2.38
CA ASN A 467 -17.63 -11.63 -2.37
C ASN A 467 -17.95 -10.13 -2.34
N ASP A 468 -18.95 -9.71 -3.12
CA ASP A 468 -19.42 -8.32 -3.15
C ASP A 468 -20.05 -7.89 -1.82
N ARG A 469 -20.85 -8.75 -1.18
CA ARG A 469 -21.41 -8.48 0.16
C ARG A 469 -20.34 -8.35 1.24
N VAL A 470 -19.28 -9.17 1.17
CA VAL A 470 -18.15 -9.08 2.10
C VAL A 470 -17.38 -7.77 1.87
N LEU A 471 -17.19 -7.37 0.61
CA LEU A 471 -16.59 -6.08 0.29
C LEU A 471 -17.43 -4.91 0.81
N GLU A 472 -18.75 -4.97 0.63
CA GLU A 472 -19.68 -3.97 1.14
C GLU A 472 -19.64 -3.89 2.67
N TYR A 473 -19.59 -5.04 3.36
CA TYR A 473 -19.40 -5.08 4.81
C TYR A 473 -18.12 -4.36 5.25
N VAL A 474 -17.00 -4.62 4.57
CA VAL A 474 -15.73 -3.97 4.88
C VAL A 474 -15.80 -2.46 4.59
N ARG A 475 -16.43 -2.03 3.50
CA ARG A 475 -16.63 -0.61 3.20
C ARG A 475 -17.50 0.08 4.25
N ASN A 476 -18.60 -0.56 4.64
CA ASN A 476 -19.53 -0.07 5.65
C ASN A 476 -18.97 -0.07 7.07
N SER A 477 -17.78 -0.66 7.31
CA SER A 477 -17.07 -0.51 8.59
C SER A 477 -16.61 0.93 8.85
N GLY A 478 -16.65 1.80 7.83
CA GLY A 478 -16.41 3.22 7.98
C GLY A 478 -14.94 3.60 8.15
N LEU A 479 -14.00 2.71 7.77
CA LEU A 479 -12.56 2.99 7.93
C LEU A 479 -12.15 4.29 7.25
N ARG A 480 -12.61 4.49 6.01
CA ARG A 480 -12.22 5.65 5.21
C ARG A 480 -12.81 6.92 5.82
N GLU A 481 -14.08 6.91 6.19
CA GLU A 481 -14.79 7.99 6.88
C GLU A 481 -14.16 8.31 8.23
N ALA A 482 -13.73 7.29 8.97
CA ALA A 482 -13.03 7.44 10.24
C ALA A 482 -11.64 8.07 10.09
N CYS A 483 -11.09 8.12 8.87
CA CYS A 483 -9.82 8.77 8.53
C CYS A 483 -9.98 9.84 7.44
N GLN A 484 -11.12 10.54 7.42
CA GLN A 484 -11.37 11.66 6.50
C GLN A 484 -10.86 12.99 7.06
N ILE A 485 -10.09 13.68 6.23
CA ILE A 485 -9.83 15.12 6.36
C ILE A 485 -11.12 15.84 5.96
N TYR A 486 -11.79 16.50 6.91
CA TYR A 486 -12.92 17.36 6.59
C TYR A 486 -12.45 18.53 5.71
N GLY A 487 -12.63 18.37 4.41
CA GLY A 487 -12.70 19.44 3.41
C GLY A 487 -14.14 19.77 3.01
N TYR A 488 -15.13 19.42 3.83
CA TYR A 488 -16.53 19.86 3.70
C TYR A 488 -16.97 20.57 4.97
N LEU A 489 -16.49 21.80 5.14
CA LEU A 489 -17.30 22.83 5.79
C LEU A 489 -18.22 23.36 4.69
N ASN A 490 -19.50 22.98 4.76
CA ASN A 490 -20.56 23.85 4.24
C ASN A 490 -20.72 25.04 5.18
#